data_AF-A0A4P9WPE5-F1
#
_entry.id   AF-A0A4P9WPE5-F1
#
_cell.length_a   1.000
_cell.length_b   1.000
_cell.length_c   1.000
_cell.angle_alpha   90.00
_cell.angle_beta   90.00
_cell.angle_gamma   90.00
#
_symmetry.space_group_name_H-M   'P 1'
#
loop_
_entity.id
_entity.type
_entity.pdbx_description
1 polymer ?
#
loop_
_entity_poly.entity_id
_entity_poly.type
_entity_poly.pdbx_seq_one_letter_code
_entity_poly.pdbx_strand_id
1 'polypeptide(L)'
;HKPPLELNAHEKTIMSGCFVAPAGIRTRFDQIGGLGATKELIDDLIRLPLRHPQFFQHGILRQNTTGMLLFGPPGTGKTMLARAVAAESGAAFLNVQMSRITNMYVGESEKLVKAIFTLARKLQPCVIFIDEMDALLRARSSHNHGYETKNINEFMQEWDGIAS
;
A
#
# COMPACT_ATOMS: atom_id res chain seq x y z
N HIS A 1 -21.08 15.80 5.52
CA HIS A 1 -20.39 16.25 4.30
C HIS A 1 -18.90 16.33 4.59
N LYS A 2 -18.07 15.43 4.03
CA LYS A 2 -16.60 15.54 4.13
C LYS A 2 -16.18 16.70 3.19
N PRO A 3 -15.33 17.65 3.61
CA PRO A 3 -14.84 18.72 2.73
C PRO A 3 -14.12 18.10 1.51
N PRO A 4 -14.05 18.83 0.37
CA PRO A 4 -13.31 18.37 -0.79
C PRO A 4 -11.85 18.09 -0.41
N LEU A 5 -11.31 16.96 -0.86
CA LEU A 5 -9.92 16.60 -0.61
C LEU A 5 -9.00 17.63 -1.28
N GLU A 6 -8.31 18.45 -0.48
CA GLU A 6 -7.25 19.31 -0.96
C GLU A 6 -5.98 18.49 -1.21
N LEU A 7 -5.55 18.44 -2.47
CA LEU A 7 -4.40 17.67 -2.92
C LEU A 7 -3.30 18.57 -3.45
N ASN A 8 -2.07 18.32 -3.05
CA ASN A 8 -0.89 18.96 -3.61
C ASN A 8 -0.56 18.39 -5.01
N ALA A 9 0.43 18.98 -5.71
CA ALA A 9 0.79 18.57 -7.07
C ALA A 9 1.21 17.09 -7.16
N HIS A 10 2.03 16.60 -6.22
CA HIS A 10 2.50 15.22 -6.20
C HIS A 10 1.36 14.23 -5.86
N GLU A 11 0.49 14.59 -4.92
CA GLU A 11 -0.70 13.80 -4.58
C GLU A 11 -1.66 13.67 -5.76
N LYS A 12 -1.83 14.74 -6.58
CA LYS A 12 -2.61 14.67 -7.82
C LYS A 12 -1.97 13.72 -8.84
N THR A 13 -0.64 13.70 -8.95
CA THR A 13 0.10 12.77 -9.80
C THR A 13 -0.09 11.32 -9.35
N ILE A 14 -0.03 11.05 -8.05
CA ILE A 14 -0.31 9.70 -7.51
C ILE A 14 -1.78 9.34 -7.71
N MET A 15 -2.70 10.28 -7.49
CA MET A 15 -4.13 10.02 -7.68
C MET A 15 -4.50 9.74 -9.14
N SER A 16 -3.88 10.39 -10.12
CA SER A 16 -4.15 10.08 -11.53
C SER A 16 -3.47 8.79 -11.99
N GLY A 17 -2.32 8.44 -11.40
CA GLY A 17 -1.47 7.35 -11.87
C GLY A 17 -1.64 6.02 -11.15
N CYS A 18 -2.04 6.03 -9.88
CA CYS A 18 -1.99 4.87 -8.98
C CYS A 18 -3.33 4.57 -8.29
N PHE A 19 -4.25 5.53 -8.22
CA PHE A 19 -5.53 5.32 -7.55
C PHE A 19 -6.46 4.44 -8.39
N VAL A 20 -7.04 3.45 -7.71
CA VAL A 20 -8.11 2.62 -8.23
C VAL A 20 -9.34 2.86 -7.36
N ALA A 21 -10.39 3.39 -7.97
CA ALA A 21 -11.66 3.60 -7.28
C ALA A 21 -12.24 2.27 -6.78
N PRO A 22 -12.83 2.19 -5.58
CA PRO A 22 -13.42 0.95 -5.06
C PRO A 22 -14.42 0.30 -6.02
N ALA A 23 -15.25 1.11 -6.69
CA ALA A 23 -16.21 0.64 -7.70
C ALA A 23 -15.54 0.03 -8.96
N GLY A 24 -14.27 0.35 -9.22
CA GLY A 24 -13.48 -0.23 -10.31
C GLY A 24 -12.88 -1.59 -9.98
N ILE A 25 -12.90 -2.01 -8.72
CA ILE A 25 -12.33 -3.30 -8.30
C ILE A 25 -13.41 -4.38 -8.38
N ARG A 26 -13.33 -5.23 -9.40
CA ARG A 26 -14.29 -6.33 -9.63
C ARG A 26 -13.89 -7.66 -9.01
N THR A 27 -12.70 -7.73 -8.43
CA THR A 27 -12.13 -8.94 -7.86
C THR A 27 -12.66 -9.17 -6.45
N ARG A 28 -13.08 -10.40 -6.16
CA ARG A 28 -13.54 -10.84 -4.83
C ARG A 28 -12.66 -11.97 -4.29
N PHE A 29 -12.71 -12.22 -2.98
CA PHE A 29 -11.91 -13.28 -2.34
C PHE A 29 -12.28 -14.68 -2.82
N ASP A 30 -13.55 -14.88 -3.20
CA ASP A 30 -14.11 -16.14 -3.70
C ASP A 30 -13.54 -16.52 -5.08
N GLN A 31 -13.16 -15.54 -5.89
CA GLN A 31 -12.59 -15.73 -7.23
C GLN A 31 -11.12 -16.19 -7.22
N ILE A 32 -10.47 -16.17 -6.06
CA ILE A 32 -9.06 -16.54 -5.93
C ILE A 32 -8.98 -18.02 -5.53
N GLY A 33 -8.45 -18.88 -6.38
CA GLY A 33 -8.27 -20.30 -6.04
C GLY A 33 -7.15 -20.51 -5.00
N GLY A 34 -7.36 -21.43 -4.06
CA GLY A 34 -6.34 -21.82 -3.07
C GLY A 34 -6.05 -20.75 -2.00
N LEU A 35 -4.84 -20.80 -1.43
CA LEU A 35 -4.32 -19.83 -0.43
C LEU A 35 -5.13 -19.72 0.87
N GLY A 36 -5.81 -20.79 1.32
CA GLY A 36 -6.69 -20.78 2.50
C GLY A 36 -6.06 -20.11 3.73
N ALA A 37 -4.87 -20.56 4.15
CA ALA A 37 -4.17 -19.99 5.30
C ALA A 37 -3.81 -18.50 5.10
N THR A 38 -3.43 -18.09 3.89
CA THR A 38 -3.14 -16.68 3.59
C THR A 38 -4.41 -15.83 3.62
N LYS A 39 -5.52 -16.37 3.12
CA LYS A 39 -6.81 -15.69 3.14
C LYS A 39 -7.31 -15.48 4.56
N GLU A 40 -7.21 -16.50 5.41
CA GLU A 40 -7.55 -16.41 6.83
C GLU A 40 -6.71 -15.34 7.53
N LEU A 41 -5.39 -15.36 7.35
CA LEU A 41 -4.50 -14.34 7.90
C LEU A 41 -4.87 -12.92 7.46
N ILE A 42 -5.23 -12.74 6.19
CA ILE A 42 -5.65 -11.43 5.69
C ILE A 42 -6.99 -11.00 6.26
N ASP A 43 -7.93 -11.93 6.43
CA ASP A 43 -9.23 -11.65 7.05
C ASP A 43 -9.02 -11.14 8.48
N ASP A 44 -8.17 -11.82 9.25
CA ASP A 44 -7.87 -11.47 10.63
C ASP A 44 -7.07 -10.17 10.77
N LEU A 45 -6.03 -9.99 9.95
CA LEU A 45 -5.07 -8.88 10.10
C LEU A 45 -5.51 -7.59 9.41
N ILE A 46 -6.40 -7.68 8.41
CA ILE A 46 -6.80 -6.52 7.60
C ILE A 46 -8.30 -6.31 7.64
N ARG A 47 -9.12 -7.33 7.33
CA ARG A 47 -10.56 -7.13 7.16
C ARG A 47 -11.27 -6.87 8.49
N LEU A 48 -10.95 -7.64 9.54
CA LEU A 48 -11.55 -7.46 10.87
C LEU A 48 -11.24 -6.08 11.48
N PRO A 49 -9.99 -5.58 11.47
CA PRO A 49 -9.68 -4.21 11.91
C PRO A 49 -10.40 -3.13 11.11
N LEU A 50 -10.51 -3.28 9.78
CA LEU A 50 -11.18 -2.30 8.93
C LEU A 50 -12.70 -2.27 9.12
N ARG A 51 -13.33 -3.43 9.40
CA ARG A 51 -14.78 -3.51 9.62
C ARG A 51 -15.22 -3.21 11.04
N HIS A 52 -14.41 -3.56 12.02
CA HIS A 52 -14.77 -3.45 13.43
C HIS A 52 -13.70 -2.71 14.24
N PRO A 53 -13.37 -1.46 13.87
CA PRO A 53 -12.29 -0.70 14.50
C PRO A 53 -12.45 -0.58 16.03
N GLN A 54 -13.69 -0.60 16.54
CA GLN A 54 -13.98 -0.55 17.98
C GLN A 54 -13.30 -1.66 18.82
N PHE A 55 -13.07 -2.85 18.26
CA PHE A 55 -12.42 -3.94 18.99
C PHE A 55 -10.89 -3.84 18.99
N PHE A 56 -10.33 -3.03 18.09
CA PHE A 56 -8.88 -2.89 17.88
C PHE A 56 -8.34 -1.58 18.47
N GLN A 57 -9.15 -0.82 19.21
CA GLN A 57 -8.75 0.44 19.85
C GLN A 57 -8.01 0.25 21.19
N HIS A 58 -8.20 -0.89 21.88
CA HIS A 58 -7.68 -1.12 23.24
C HIS A 58 -7.18 -2.57 23.44
N GLY A 59 -6.23 -2.77 24.35
CA GLY A 59 -5.75 -4.10 24.75
C GLY A 59 -4.75 -4.75 23.79
N ILE A 60 -4.59 -6.07 23.90
CA ILE A 60 -3.59 -6.87 23.16
C ILE A 60 -3.90 -6.91 21.64
N LEU A 61 -5.17 -6.67 21.28
CA LEU A 61 -5.65 -6.56 19.90
C LEU A 61 -5.34 -5.21 19.25
N ARG A 62 -4.73 -4.25 19.97
CA ARG A 62 -4.32 -2.96 19.42
C ARG A 62 -3.18 -3.06 18.39
N GLN A 63 -2.65 -4.26 18.15
CA GLN A 63 -1.66 -4.45 17.09
C GLN A 63 -2.28 -4.18 15.72
N ASN A 64 -2.14 -2.94 15.27
CA ASN A 64 -2.48 -2.57 13.91
C ASN A 64 -1.42 -3.20 13.01
N THR A 65 -1.82 -4.07 12.09
CA THR A 65 -0.88 -4.62 11.12
C THR A 65 -0.47 -3.50 10.18
N THR A 66 0.76 -3.02 10.33
CA THR A 66 1.27 -1.86 9.57
C THR A 66 1.59 -2.21 8.12
N GLY A 67 1.77 -3.50 7.84
CA GLY A 67 1.72 -4.03 6.48
C GLY A 67 1.97 -5.53 6.41
N MET A 68 1.79 -6.07 5.20
CA MET A 68 1.97 -7.49 4.90
C MET A 68 2.81 -7.64 3.63
N LEU A 69 3.80 -8.53 3.65
CA LEU A 69 4.60 -8.87 2.48
C LEU A 69 4.07 -10.15 1.83
N LEU A 70 3.61 -10.04 0.58
CA LEU A 70 3.23 -11.20 -0.23
C LEU A 70 4.42 -11.65 -1.08
N PHE A 71 4.98 -12.82 -0.79
CA PHE A 71 6.09 -13.40 -1.56
C PHE A 71 5.68 -14.64 -2.36
N GLY A 72 6.44 -14.99 -3.40
CA GLY A 72 6.31 -16.21 -4.20
C GLY A 72 6.34 -15.94 -5.71
N PRO A 73 6.28 -16.98 -6.55
CA PRO A 73 6.43 -16.86 -8.00
C PRO A 73 5.43 -15.88 -8.65
N PRO A 74 5.79 -15.25 -9.78
CA PRO A 74 4.86 -14.45 -10.56
C PRO A 74 3.66 -15.30 -11.02
N GLY A 75 2.49 -14.68 -11.15
CA GLY A 75 1.26 -15.37 -11.58
C GLY A 75 0.49 -16.10 -10.46
N THR A 76 0.93 -16.02 -9.20
CA THR A 76 0.24 -16.63 -8.03
C THR A 76 -0.91 -15.78 -7.46
N GLY A 77 -1.35 -14.74 -8.16
CA GLY A 77 -2.54 -13.97 -7.78
C GLY A 77 -2.35 -12.94 -6.65
N LYS A 78 -1.12 -12.55 -6.28
CA LYS A 78 -0.87 -11.58 -5.19
C LYS A 78 -1.57 -10.23 -5.38
N THR A 79 -1.45 -9.65 -6.58
CA THR A 79 -2.11 -8.39 -6.95
C THR A 79 -3.63 -8.54 -6.96
N MET A 80 -4.12 -9.72 -7.37
CA MET A 80 -5.55 -10.04 -7.36
C MET A 80 -6.08 -10.14 -5.92
N LEU A 81 -5.31 -10.76 -5.02
CA LEU A 81 -5.59 -10.85 -3.60
C LEU A 81 -5.67 -9.47 -2.97
N ALA A 82 -4.64 -8.63 -3.12
CA ALA A 82 -4.64 -7.27 -2.56
C ALA A 82 -5.84 -6.42 -3.03
N ARG A 83 -6.20 -6.53 -4.31
CA ARG A 83 -7.40 -5.88 -4.85
C ARG A 83 -8.68 -6.39 -4.19
N ALA A 84 -8.82 -7.70 -4.03
CA ALA A 84 -9.97 -8.31 -3.35
C ALA A 84 -10.10 -7.81 -1.89
N VAL A 85 -8.99 -7.69 -1.15
CA VAL A 85 -9.00 -7.12 0.22
C VAL A 85 -9.58 -5.72 0.25
N ALA A 86 -9.09 -4.86 -0.64
CA ALA A 86 -9.54 -3.47 -0.69
C ALA A 86 -11.02 -3.36 -1.06
N ALA A 87 -11.47 -4.14 -2.06
CA ALA A 87 -12.86 -4.17 -2.49
C ALA A 87 -13.81 -4.60 -1.37
N GLU A 88 -13.50 -5.69 -0.66
CA GLU A 88 -14.38 -6.23 0.38
C GLU A 88 -14.37 -5.40 1.67
N SER A 89 -13.28 -4.67 1.90
CA SER A 89 -13.16 -3.74 3.03
C SER A 89 -13.73 -2.35 2.71
N GLY A 90 -14.16 -2.10 1.47
CA GLY A 90 -14.62 -0.77 1.03
C GLY A 90 -13.53 0.30 1.08
N ALA A 91 -12.26 -0.11 1.03
CA ALA A 91 -11.12 0.78 1.15
C ALA A 91 -10.70 1.32 -0.22
N ALA A 92 -10.15 2.54 -0.23
CA ALA A 92 -9.40 3.05 -1.39
C ALA A 92 -8.21 2.11 -1.69
N PHE A 93 -7.84 1.97 -2.96
CA PHE A 93 -6.70 1.15 -3.37
C PHE A 93 -5.70 1.99 -4.14
N LEU A 94 -4.47 2.07 -3.63
CA LEU A 94 -3.34 2.68 -4.33
C LEU A 94 -2.44 1.57 -4.86
N ASN A 95 -2.38 1.41 -6.19
CA ASN A 95 -1.51 0.46 -6.87
C ASN A 95 -0.21 1.17 -7.30
N VAL A 96 0.85 0.99 -6.52
CA VAL A 96 2.14 1.62 -6.73
C VAL A 96 3.09 0.62 -7.38
N GLN A 97 3.57 0.93 -8.59
CA GLN A 97 4.67 0.20 -9.22
C GLN A 97 5.97 0.89 -8.83
N MET A 98 6.87 0.16 -8.16
CA MET A 98 8.05 0.79 -7.58
C MET A 98 9.04 1.32 -8.64
N SER A 99 9.13 0.64 -9.78
CA SER A 99 9.89 1.08 -10.97
C SER A 99 9.46 2.45 -11.51
N ARG A 100 8.19 2.84 -11.34
CA ARG A 100 7.68 4.16 -11.74
C ARG A 100 8.16 5.29 -10.83
N ILE A 101 8.39 4.99 -9.55
CA ILE A 101 8.84 5.97 -8.55
C ILE A 101 10.35 6.19 -8.66
N THR A 102 11.12 5.14 -8.97
CA THR A 102 12.58 5.23 -9.09
C THR A 102 13.05 5.85 -10.41
N ASN A 103 12.23 5.84 -11.47
CA ASN A 103 12.61 6.36 -12.79
C ASN A 103 12.48 7.90 -12.94
N MET A 104 12.10 8.62 -11.88
CA MET A 104 11.97 10.08 -11.89
C MET A 104 13.22 10.78 -11.33
N TYR A 105 13.47 12.04 -11.73
CA TYR A 105 14.62 12.83 -11.29
C TYR A 105 14.82 12.79 -9.76
N VAL A 106 16.08 12.70 -9.33
CA VAL A 106 16.47 12.68 -7.92
C VAL A 106 15.89 13.89 -7.18
N GLY A 107 15.11 13.64 -6.13
CA GLY A 107 14.38 14.65 -5.34
C GLY A 107 12.88 14.76 -5.67
N GLU A 108 12.46 14.41 -6.88
CA GLU A 108 11.03 14.23 -7.19
C GLU A 108 10.52 12.88 -6.69
N SER A 109 11.36 11.85 -6.71
CA SER A 109 11.05 10.52 -6.17
C SER A 109 10.73 10.54 -4.66
N GLU A 110 11.49 11.27 -3.85
CA GLU A 110 11.24 11.41 -2.40
C GLU A 110 9.88 12.07 -2.13
N LYS A 111 9.58 13.16 -2.84
CA LYS A 111 8.29 13.85 -2.73
C LYS A 111 7.12 12.95 -3.13
N LEU A 112 7.32 12.08 -4.12
CA LEU A 112 6.29 11.12 -4.55
C LEU A 112 6.08 10.01 -3.54
N VAL A 113 7.15 9.48 -2.93
CA VAL A 113 7.06 8.52 -1.81
C VAL A 113 6.23 9.12 -0.69
N LYS A 114 6.58 10.33 -0.24
CA LYS A 114 5.81 11.06 0.76
C LYS A 114 4.35 11.29 0.34
N ALA A 115 4.12 11.68 -0.91
CA ALA A 115 2.78 11.91 -1.44
C ALA A 115 1.91 10.65 -1.45
N ILE A 116 2.47 9.46 -1.66
CA ILE A 116 1.72 8.19 -1.56
C ILE A 116 1.13 8.05 -0.15
N PHE A 117 1.96 8.25 0.88
CA PHE A 117 1.56 8.10 2.27
C PHE A 117 0.65 9.23 2.76
N THR A 118 0.89 10.48 2.37
CA THR A 118 -0.02 11.59 2.72
C THR A 118 -1.38 11.45 2.03
N LEU A 119 -1.41 11.02 0.77
CA LEU A 119 -2.65 10.73 0.05
C LEU A 119 -3.42 9.58 0.71
N ALA A 120 -2.73 8.47 1.04
CA ALA A 120 -3.35 7.33 1.72
C ALA A 120 -3.99 7.72 3.07
N ARG A 121 -3.34 8.62 3.83
CA ARG A 121 -3.90 9.19 5.08
C ARG A 121 -5.17 10.02 4.82
N LYS A 122 -5.25 10.76 3.73
CA LYS A 122 -6.46 11.53 3.36
C LYS A 122 -7.59 10.63 2.84
N LEU A 123 -7.26 9.50 2.22
CA LEU A 123 -8.18 8.53 1.63
C LEU A 123 -8.67 7.44 2.59
N GLN A 124 -8.37 7.52 3.89
CA GLN A 124 -8.75 6.48 4.86
C GLN A 124 -10.25 6.14 4.82
N PRO A 125 -10.62 4.84 4.83
CA PRO A 125 -9.73 3.66 4.86
C PRO A 125 -9.04 3.40 3.50
N CYS A 126 -7.74 3.10 3.50
CA CYS A 126 -6.94 2.95 2.28
C CYS A 126 -5.93 1.79 2.38
N VAL A 127 -5.81 1.00 1.30
CA VAL A 127 -4.79 -0.04 1.12
C VAL A 127 -3.77 0.46 0.10
N ILE A 128 -2.49 0.46 0.48
CA ILE A 128 -1.36 0.72 -0.42
C ILE A 128 -0.79 -0.63 -0.84
N PHE A 129 -0.84 -0.92 -2.14
CA PHE A 129 -0.20 -2.10 -2.71
C PHE A 129 1.04 -1.66 -3.50
N ILE A 130 2.19 -2.25 -3.16
CA ILE A 130 3.47 -1.95 -3.79
C ILE A 130 3.90 -3.18 -4.56
N ASP A 131 3.92 -3.06 -5.88
CA ASP A 131 4.41 -4.08 -6.79
C ASP A 131 5.90 -3.87 -7.07
N GLU A 132 6.61 -4.97 -7.36
CA GLU A 132 8.07 -4.97 -7.63
C GLU A 132 8.92 -4.34 -6.50
N MET A 133 8.53 -4.55 -5.24
CA MET A 133 9.29 -4.02 -4.09
C MET A 133 10.73 -4.56 -4.03
N ASP A 134 10.97 -5.74 -4.62
CA ASP A 134 12.30 -6.32 -4.80
C ASP A 134 13.22 -5.45 -5.67
N ALA A 135 12.69 -4.66 -6.61
CA ALA A 135 13.47 -3.69 -7.38
C ALA A 135 14.07 -2.60 -6.48
N LEU A 136 13.32 -2.15 -5.47
CA LEU A 136 13.80 -1.20 -4.46
C LEU A 136 14.82 -1.85 -3.52
N LEU A 137 14.62 -3.12 -3.14
CA LEU A 137 15.56 -3.82 -2.26
C LEU A 137 16.91 -4.12 -2.95
N ARG A 138 16.90 -4.43 -4.26
CA ARG A 138 18.13 -4.65 -5.05
C ARG A 138 19.02 -3.41 -5.13
N ALA A 139 18.41 -2.24 -5.29
CA ALA A 139 19.11 -0.95 -5.28
C ALA A 139 19.96 -0.73 -4.03
N ARG A 140 19.50 -1.19 -2.86
CA ARG A 140 20.25 -1.11 -1.59
C ARG A 140 21.52 -1.96 -1.55
N SER A 141 21.54 -3.07 -2.30
CA SER A 141 22.63 -4.06 -2.27
C SER A 141 23.77 -3.75 -3.24
N SER A 142 23.52 -2.94 -4.26
CA SER A 142 24.54 -2.49 -5.21
C SER A 142 25.40 -1.39 -4.59
N HIS A 143 26.72 -1.55 -4.58
CA HIS A 143 27.69 -0.53 -4.12
C HIS A 143 27.73 0.74 -4.99
N ASN A 144 26.85 0.85 -5.98
CA ASN A 144 26.80 1.96 -6.91
C ASN A 144 25.49 2.72 -6.75
N HIS A 145 25.62 4.02 -6.43
CA HIS A 145 24.61 5.10 -6.42
C HIS A 145 23.90 5.36 -5.08
N GLY A 146 24.46 6.28 -4.28
CA GLY A 146 23.83 6.82 -3.07
C GLY A 146 22.49 7.54 -3.27
N TYR A 147 21.98 7.63 -4.50
CA TYR A 147 20.68 8.23 -4.83
C TYR A 147 19.51 7.28 -4.60
N GLU A 148 19.65 6.00 -4.96
CA GLU A 148 18.57 5.02 -4.76
C GLU A 148 18.36 4.76 -3.26
N THR A 149 19.43 4.79 -2.47
CA THR A 149 19.39 4.64 -1.00
C THR A 149 18.55 5.71 -0.30
N LYS A 150 18.46 6.94 -0.84
CA LYS A 150 17.67 8.01 -0.20
C LYS A 150 16.16 7.78 -0.32
N ASN A 151 15.69 7.33 -1.49
CA ASN A 151 14.28 6.97 -1.70
C ASN A 151 13.84 5.85 -0.76
N ILE A 152 14.73 4.88 -0.52
CA ILE A 152 14.50 3.77 0.41
C ILE A 152 14.35 4.31 1.84
N ASN A 153 15.25 5.20 2.26
CA ASN A 153 15.20 5.79 3.59
C ASN A 153 13.91 6.59 3.82
N GLU A 154 13.48 7.40 2.85
CA GLU A 154 12.21 8.15 2.92
C GLU A 154 11.01 7.18 3.01
N PHE A 155 11.02 6.10 2.22
CA PHE A 155 9.97 5.09 2.27
C PHE A 155 9.88 4.43 3.66
N MET A 156 11.01 4.04 4.23
CA MET A 156 11.07 3.44 5.56
C MET A 156 10.61 4.43 6.64
N GLN A 157 11.01 5.70 6.53
CA GLN A 157 10.61 6.75 7.46
C GLN A 157 9.10 6.98 7.44
N GLU A 158 8.48 7.05 6.27
CA GLU A 158 7.02 7.18 6.17
C GLU A 158 6.28 5.91 6.62
N TRP A 159 6.85 4.72 6.36
CA TRP A 159 6.31 3.44 6.85
C TRP A 159 6.31 3.37 8.38
N ASP A 160 7.41 3.73 9.02
CA ASP A 160 7.53 3.80 10.48
C ASP A 160 6.55 4.84 11.06
N GLY A 161 6.28 5.92 10.33
CA GLY A 161 5.27 6.92 10.68
C GLY A 161 3.81 6.43 10.63
N ILE A 162 3.51 5.29 10.00
CA ILE A 162 2.20 4.63 10.06
C ILE A 162 2.07 3.79 11.34
N ALA A 163 3.19 3.24 11.81
CA ALA A 163 3.25 2.33 12.96
C ALA A 163 3.13 3.03 14.32
N SER A 164 3.35 4.34 14.35
CA SER A 164 3.39 5.21 15.53
C SER A 164 2.06 5.97 15.70
#